data_AF-A0A962LWH9-F1
#
_entry.id   AF-A0A962LWH9-F1
#
_cell.length_a   1.000
_cell.length_b   1.000
_cell.length_c   1.000
_cell.angle_alpha   90.00
_cell.angle_beta   90.00
_cell.angle_gamma   90.00
#
_symmetry.space_group_name_H-M   'P 1'
#
loop_
_entity.id
_entity.type
_entity.pdbx_description
1 polymer ?
#
loop_
_entity_poly.entity_id
_entity_poly.type
_entity_poly.pdbx_seq_one_letter_code
_entity_poly.pdbx_strand_id
1 'polypeptide(L)'
;MHATWRIRESFLILALVFLLLGCERGPAPEALQQQLQERLDTNFKQDLFSVLDFRRTGSAPFHDLESGLSGVYVYYDADLELLQDYSLTQWVGLNLGTLAYAIGATEAGITGFRAQGNERGDVLNVHGRFAYTSNGEEGWKPIGGESGTLPQQHAKKSPPSQGPSPESVLRDVRNLLANTQELKLDAEQNLIIEELDTAIGSIDLRTARLEGKITLGSGPAPGTYYSFGKALSQHARQQGISLYSAASEGSVANASRLQAGRLDFGLVQSDVAQLLYDGVVSEGYFPHREIRAVASLWPEAVHLLTLRNSGITRLGDLKGRRVAVGQRGSGSRVNALLIGIVARLNDDEMPAIREISLARGIAQLENGEVDALFLTEAVPAPSIQAMASHRNDLYFVSMPPQLFTQLAERDLVYYSLTVPAKTYPGQAEPFTTLGLSAALMTHRQVADDTVEALLEMLLTGGDELARKYYRAAFISRETMRLGMAVPLHPAAEAFYARYDKERQPKPD
;
A
#
# COMPACT_ATOMS: atom_id res chain seq x y z
N MET A 1 43.12 -39.95 39.88
CA MET A 1 42.91 -39.31 38.56
C MET A 1 41.48 -39.43 38.02
N HIS A 2 40.49 -39.93 38.77
CA HIS A 2 39.09 -40.01 38.28
C HIS A 2 38.13 -38.91 38.80
N ALA A 3 38.50 -38.16 39.84
CA ALA A 3 37.64 -37.11 40.41
C ALA A 3 37.68 -35.79 39.62
N THR A 4 38.79 -35.49 38.95
CA THR A 4 39.00 -34.22 38.21
C THR A 4 38.36 -34.22 36.82
N TRP A 5 37.99 -35.37 36.29
CA TRP A 5 37.38 -35.51 34.96
C TRP A 5 35.85 -35.25 35.00
N ARG A 6 35.15 -35.77 36.01
CA ARG A 6 33.71 -35.53 36.21
C ARG A 6 33.34 -34.06 36.47
N ILE A 7 34.23 -33.30 37.12
CA ILE A 7 34.02 -31.86 37.37
C ILE A 7 34.14 -31.05 36.08
N ARG A 8 35.07 -31.43 35.18
CA ARG A 8 35.23 -30.79 33.88
C ARG A 8 34.09 -31.07 32.92
N GLU A 9 33.55 -32.30 32.90
CA GLU A 9 32.35 -32.61 32.10
C GLU A 9 31.11 -31.88 32.63
N SER A 10 30.95 -31.79 33.95
CA SER A 10 29.83 -31.04 34.55
C SER A 10 29.93 -29.53 34.25
N PHE A 11 31.13 -28.96 34.25
CA PHE A 11 31.36 -27.56 33.84
C PHE A 11 31.17 -27.33 32.34
N LEU A 12 31.54 -28.29 31.50
CA LEU A 12 31.32 -28.22 30.05
C LEU A 12 29.83 -28.33 29.70
N ILE A 13 29.07 -29.18 30.40
CA ILE A 13 27.62 -29.28 30.24
C ILE A 13 26.94 -28.02 30.80
N LEU A 14 27.36 -27.49 31.96
CA LEU A 14 26.81 -26.24 32.50
C LEU A 14 27.14 -25.04 31.60
N ALA A 15 28.35 -24.98 31.02
CA ALA A 15 28.75 -23.95 30.07
C ALA A 15 28.05 -24.09 28.71
N LEU A 16 27.77 -25.32 28.24
CA LEU A 16 26.92 -25.54 27.06
C LEU A 16 25.46 -25.15 27.33
N VAL A 17 24.93 -25.39 28.54
CA VAL A 17 23.60 -24.93 28.97
C VAL A 17 23.56 -23.40 29.08
N PHE A 18 24.62 -22.75 29.57
CA PHE A 18 24.75 -21.28 29.57
C PHE A 18 24.98 -20.66 28.18
N LEU A 19 25.54 -21.41 27.22
CA LEU A 19 25.69 -20.98 25.82
C LEU A 19 24.43 -21.26 24.97
N LEU A 20 23.59 -22.23 25.39
CA LEU A 20 22.29 -22.54 24.78
C LEU A 20 21.14 -21.73 25.39
N LEU A 21 21.33 -21.16 26.58
CA LEU A 21 20.57 -20.00 27.08
C LEU A 21 21.01 -18.78 26.26
N GLY A 22 20.58 -18.72 24.99
CA GLY A 22 20.69 -17.50 24.20
C GLY A 22 20.17 -16.36 25.07
N CYS A 23 20.98 -15.33 25.33
CA CYS A 23 20.55 -14.18 26.11
C CYS A 23 19.31 -13.59 25.41
N GLU A 24 18.13 -13.94 25.90
CA GLU A 24 16.85 -13.46 25.38
C GLU A 24 16.75 -11.96 25.67
N ARG A 25 17.30 -11.13 24.78
CA ARG A 25 17.23 -9.68 24.89
C ARG A 25 15.81 -9.23 24.55
N GLY A 26 15.12 -8.64 25.51
CA GLY A 26 13.76 -8.13 25.36
C GLY A 26 12.87 -8.46 26.57
N PRO A 27 11.64 -7.95 26.61
CA PRO A 27 10.67 -8.26 27.66
C PRO A 27 10.31 -9.76 27.73
N ALA A 28 9.78 -10.17 28.87
CA ALA A 28 9.26 -11.52 29.08
C ALA A 28 8.00 -11.79 28.22
N PRO A 29 7.75 -13.04 27.80
CA PRO A 29 6.60 -13.39 26.95
C PRO A 29 5.25 -12.90 27.48
N GLU A 30 5.03 -12.93 28.80
CA GLU A 30 3.77 -12.50 29.42
C GLU A 30 3.52 -11.01 29.23
N ALA A 31 4.58 -10.19 29.32
CA ALA A 31 4.49 -8.75 29.07
C ALA A 31 4.20 -8.45 27.59
N LEU A 32 4.76 -9.25 26.67
CA LEU A 32 4.49 -9.14 25.23
C LEU A 32 3.05 -9.51 24.90
N GLN A 33 2.53 -10.59 25.49
CA GLN A 33 1.15 -11.03 25.32
C GLN A 33 0.17 -9.98 25.85
N GLN A 34 0.44 -9.43 27.04
CA GLN A 34 -0.37 -8.34 27.60
C GLN A 34 -0.36 -7.11 26.68
N GLN A 35 0.82 -6.69 26.21
CA GLN A 35 0.93 -5.58 25.27
C GLN A 35 0.16 -5.85 23.95
N LEU A 36 0.18 -7.09 23.45
CA LEU A 36 -0.59 -7.47 22.26
C LEU A 36 -2.10 -7.28 22.49
N GLN A 37 -2.62 -7.79 23.61
CA GLN A 37 -4.04 -7.64 23.96
C GLN A 37 -4.41 -6.16 24.16
N GLU A 38 -3.61 -5.39 24.89
CA GLU A 38 -3.84 -3.95 25.10
C GLU A 38 -3.87 -3.17 23.79
N ARG A 39 -3.01 -3.53 22.82
CA ARG A 39 -3.03 -2.92 21.48
C ARG A 39 -4.29 -3.28 20.71
N LEU A 40 -4.76 -4.53 20.79
CA LEU A 40 -6.01 -4.95 20.17
C LEU A 40 -7.19 -4.16 20.75
N ASP A 41 -7.31 -4.11 22.07
CA ASP A 41 -8.40 -3.41 22.78
C ASP A 41 -8.34 -1.88 22.58
N THR A 42 -7.13 -1.33 22.46
CA THR A 42 -6.95 0.09 22.19
C THR A 42 -7.34 0.46 20.77
N ASN A 43 -7.02 -0.37 19.77
CA ASN A 43 -7.21 -0.02 18.36
C ASN A 43 -8.56 -0.46 17.80
N PHE A 44 -9.12 -1.55 18.31
CA PHE A 44 -10.40 -2.10 17.86
C PHE A 44 -11.49 -1.91 18.91
N LYS A 45 -12.70 -2.38 18.60
CA LYS A 45 -13.77 -2.47 19.60
C LYS A 45 -13.32 -3.43 20.70
N GLN A 46 -13.57 -3.06 21.95
CA GLN A 46 -13.33 -3.94 23.10
C GLN A 46 -14.05 -5.28 22.89
N ASP A 47 -13.39 -6.37 23.31
CA ASP A 47 -13.88 -7.75 23.17
C ASP A 47 -14.12 -8.17 21.71
N LEU A 48 -13.35 -7.63 20.76
CA LEU A 48 -13.35 -8.15 19.38
C LEU A 48 -12.39 -9.33 19.22
N PHE A 49 -11.21 -9.25 19.84
CA PHE A 49 -10.16 -10.26 19.74
C PHE A 49 -9.74 -10.76 21.12
N SER A 50 -9.44 -12.05 21.22
CA SER A 50 -8.77 -12.65 22.37
C SER A 50 -7.48 -13.34 21.93
N VAL A 51 -6.37 -13.10 22.62
CA VAL A 51 -5.14 -13.88 22.42
C VAL A 51 -5.31 -15.27 23.04
N LEU A 52 -5.46 -16.30 22.21
CA LEU A 52 -5.59 -17.70 22.63
C LEU A 52 -4.25 -18.34 22.98
N ASP A 53 -3.28 -18.15 22.11
CA ASP A 53 -1.91 -18.64 22.28
C ASP A 53 -0.92 -17.52 21.93
N PHE A 54 0.22 -17.51 22.62
CA PHE A 54 1.28 -16.55 22.39
C PHE A 54 2.64 -17.19 22.63
N ARG A 55 3.54 -17.04 21.65
CA ARG A 55 4.90 -17.55 21.73
C ARG A 55 5.89 -16.51 21.24
N ARG A 56 6.82 -16.10 22.12
CA ARG A 56 8.02 -15.38 21.69
C ARG A 56 8.90 -16.30 20.86
N THR A 57 9.30 -15.87 19.66
CA THR A 57 10.08 -16.68 18.72
C THR A 57 11.55 -16.26 18.62
N GLY A 58 11.88 -15.04 19.07
CA GLY A 58 13.26 -14.60 19.13
C GLY A 58 13.41 -13.09 19.30
N SER A 59 14.65 -12.61 19.15
CA SER A 59 14.96 -11.19 19.20
C SER A 59 16.17 -10.82 18.34
N ALA A 60 16.18 -9.63 17.75
CA ALA A 60 17.30 -9.11 16.98
C ALA A 60 17.59 -7.64 17.34
N PRO A 61 18.85 -7.23 17.59
CA PRO A 61 19.19 -5.84 17.81
C PRO A 61 18.96 -5.02 16.53
N PHE A 62 18.65 -3.74 16.69
CA PHE A 62 18.62 -2.79 15.60
C PHE A 62 19.20 -1.45 16.03
N HIS A 63 19.65 -0.70 15.02
CA HIS A 63 20.12 0.67 15.14
C HIS A 63 19.57 1.43 13.94
N ASP A 64 18.72 2.41 14.20
CA ASP A 64 18.26 3.35 13.20
C ASP A 64 19.32 4.44 13.01
N LEU A 65 19.78 4.59 11.77
CA LEU A 65 20.83 5.53 11.40
C LEU A 65 20.32 6.98 11.31
N GLU A 66 19.02 7.18 11.10
CA GLU A 66 18.42 8.51 10.97
C GLU A 66 18.06 9.10 12.33
N SER A 67 17.36 8.33 13.18
CA SER A 67 17.00 8.78 14.53
C SER A 67 18.10 8.56 15.57
N GLY A 68 19.13 7.76 15.24
CA GLY A 68 20.14 7.30 16.19
C GLY A 68 19.59 6.32 17.25
N LEU A 69 18.33 5.89 17.10
CA LEU A 69 17.65 5.02 18.04
C LEU A 69 18.24 3.62 17.97
N SER A 70 18.58 3.05 19.12
CA SER A 70 19.02 1.66 19.22
C SER A 70 18.06 0.86 20.10
N GLY A 71 17.85 -0.39 19.72
CA GLY A 71 16.88 -1.24 20.38
C GLY A 71 16.99 -2.71 19.98
N VAL A 72 15.94 -3.44 20.30
CA VAL A 72 15.75 -4.85 19.99
C VAL A 72 14.36 -5.06 19.43
N TYR A 73 14.28 -5.67 18.26
CA TYR A 73 13.06 -6.29 17.77
C TYR A 73 12.84 -7.61 18.50
N VAL A 74 11.65 -7.81 19.03
CA VAL A 74 11.22 -9.06 19.65
C VAL A 74 10.10 -9.66 18.81
N TYR A 75 10.35 -10.85 18.26
CA TYR A 75 9.45 -11.55 17.35
C TYR A 75 8.53 -12.48 18.14
N TYR A 76 7.31 -12.63 17.66
CA TYR A 76 6.30 -13.48 18.27
C TYR A 76 5.40 -14.15 17.23
N ASP A 77 4.85 -15.30 17.62
CA ASP A 77 3.69 -15.93 17.01
C ASP A 77 2.51 -15.83 17.98
N ALA A 78 1.29 -15.62 17.47
CA ALA A 78 0.08 -15.59 18.29
C ALA A 78 -1.14 -16.11 17.52
N ASP A 79 -2.06 -16.73 18.24
CA ASP A 79 -3.39 -17.10 17.75
C ASP A 79 -4.43 -16.16 18.35
N LEU A 80 -5.18 -15.47 17.49
CA LEU A 80 -6.22 -14.51 17.88
C LEU A 80 -7.59 -15.07 17.53
N GLU A 81 -8.44 -15.32 18.53
CA GLU A 81 -9.84 -15.66 18.31
C GLU A 81 -10.68 -14.40 18.10
N LEU A 82 -11.54 -14.41 17.08
CA LEU A 82 -12.62 -13.43 16.97
C LEU A 82 -13.76 -13.76 17.92
N LEU A 83 -14.08 -12.84 18.81
CA LEU A 83 -15.18 -13.01 19.76
C LEU A 83 -16.54 -12.55 19.19
N GLN A 84 -16.53 -11.87 18.05
CA GLN A 84 -17.70 -11.34 17.33
C GLN A 84 -17.46 -11.46 15.82
N ASP A 85 -18.53 -11.55 15.03
CA ASP A 85 -18.44 -11.50 13.57
C ASP A 85 -17.82 -10.17 13.13
N TYR A 86 -16.82 -10.24 12.26
CA TYR A 86 -16.11 -9.05 11.80
C TYR A 86 -15.43 -9.27 10.45
N SER A 87 -15.62 -8.32 9.54
CA SER A 87 -14.92 -8.34 8.26
C SER A 87 -13.65 -7.51 8.32
N LEU A 88 -12.49 -8.17 8.19
CA LEU A 88 -11.20 -7.53 7.97
C LEU A 88 -10.94 -7.19 6.49
N THR A 89 -11.89 -7.53 5.62
CA THR A 89 -11.78 -7.48 4.15
C THR A 89 -12.77 -6.49 3.51
N GLN A 90 -13.55 -5.76 4.32
CA GLN A 90 -14.46 -4.73 3.85
C GLN A 90 -13.73 -3.46 3.40
N TRP A 91 -14.32 -2.76 2.43
CA TRP A 91 -13.81 -1.50 1.87
C TRP A 91 -13.79 -0.34 2.88
N VAL A 92 -14.71 -0.33 3.84
CA VAL A 92 -14.88 0.74 4.83
C VAL A 92 -14.79 0.17 6.23
N GLY A 93 -13.93 0.73 7.07
CA GLY A 93 -13.75 0.29 8.45
C GLY A 93 -12.29 -0.06 8.77
N LEU A 94 -12.05 -0.50 10.01
CA LEU A 94 -10.75 -1.05 10.40
C LEU A 94 -10.58 -2.43 9.76
N ASN A 95 -9.57 -2.58 8.91
CA ASN A 95 -9.34 -3.77 8.09
C ASN A 95 -8.03 -4.47 8.46
N LEU A 96 -7.64 -5.50 7.70
CA LEU A 96 -6.41 -6.25 7.95
C LEU A 96 -5.15 -5.37 8.02
N GLY A 97 -5.06 -4.31 7.21
CA GLY A 97 -3.94 -3.36 7.25
C GLY A 97 -3.88 -2.59 8.57
N THR A 98 -5.03 -2.19 9.11
CA THR A 98 -5.09 -1.56 10.45
C THR A 98 -4.72 -2.54 11.56
N LEU A 99 -5.14 -3.81 11.43
CA LEU A 99 -4.82 -4.87 12.40
C LEU A 99 -3.32 -5.15 12.42
N ALA A 100 -2.73 -5.40 11.25
CA ALA A 100 -1.30 -5.66 11.09
C ALA A 100 -0.46 -4.57 11.73
N TYR A 101 -0.79 -3.31 11.44
CA TYR A 101 -0.11 -2.18 12.04
C TYR A 101 -0.27 -2.15 13.58
N ALA A 102 -1.51 -2.26 14.08
CA ALA A 102 -1.80 -2.18 15.52
C ALA A 102 -0.96 -3.17 16.34
N ILE A 103 -0.81 -4.40 15.82
CA ILE A 103 -0.10 -5.48 16.50
C ILE A 103 1.37 -5.62 16.12
N GLY A 104 1.90 -4.78 15.22
CA GLY A 104 3.30 -4.89 14.80
C GLY A 104 3.58 -6.11 13.90
N ALA A 105 2.58 -6.55 13.15
CA ALA A 105 2.71 -7.56 12.10
C ALA A 105 2.78 -6.90 10.71
N THR A 106 3.18 -7.69 9.72
CA THR A 106 2.88 -7.36 8.32
C THR A 106 1.58 -8.03 7.92
N GLU A 107 0.92 -7.56 6.86
CA GLU A 107 -0.32 -8.19 6.40
C GLU A 107 -0.08 -9.63 5.92
N ALA A 108 1.10 -9.92 5.36
CA ALA A 108 1.52 -11.27 5.00
C ALA A 108 1.82 -12.16 6.21
N GLY A 109 2.08 -11.55 7.38
CA GLY A 109 2.27 -12.23 8.65
C GLY A 109 0.95 -12.63 9.32
N ILE A 110 -0.21 -12.27 8.75
CA ILE A 110 -1.52 -12.64 9.30
C ILE A 110 -2.21 -13.62 8.36
N THR A 111 -2.66 -14.75 8.89
CA THR A 111 -3.46 -15.74 8.15
C THR A 111 -4.75 -16.08 8.91
N GLY A 112 -5.66 -16.83 8.29
CA GLY A 112 -6.96 -17.21 8.89
C GLY A 112 -8.08 -16.21 8.61
N PHE A 113 -7.79 -15.06 8.00
CA PHE A 113 -8.82 -14.14 7.53
C PHE A 113 -9.54 -14.68 6.29
N ARG A 114 -10.81 -14.34 6.11
CA ARG A 114 -11.66 -14.79 4.99
C ARG A 114 -12.05 -13.61 4.11
N ALA A 115 -12.08 -13.80 2.78
CA ALA A 115 -12.52 -12.75 1.85
C ALA A 115 -13.95 -12.25 2.15
N GLN A 116 -14.84 -13.15 2.57
CA GLN A 116 -16.24 -12.83 2.91
C GLN A 116 -16.44 -12.31 4.34
N GLY A 117 -15.35 -12.04 5.06
CA GLY A 117 -15.38 -11.71 6.49
C GLY A 117 -15.31 -12.94 7.38
N ASN A 118 -14.84 -12.71 8.60
CA ASN A 118 -14.66 -13.75 9.61
C ASN A 118 -15.86 -13.80 10.56
N GLU A 119 -16.15 -15.00 11.03
CA GLU A 119 -17.23 -15.27 11.98
C GLU A 119 -16.66 -15.41 13.39
N ARG A 120 -17.51 -15.23 14.40
CA ARG A 120 -17.14 -15.52 15.79
C ARG A 120 -16.59 -16.95 15.91
N GLY A 121 -15.46 -17.09 16.60
CA GLY A 121 -14.73 -18.33 16.81
C GLY A 121 -13.67 -18.61 15.76
N ASP A 122 -13.60 -17.83 14.67
CA ASP A 122 -12.50 -17.90 13.73
C ASP A 122 -11.19 -17.50 14.39
N VAL A 123 -10.10 -18.18 14.03
CA VAL A 123 -8.76 -17.93 14.54
C VAL A 123 -7.89 -17.31 13.46
N LEU A 124 -7.24 -16.21 13.80
CA LEU A 124 -6.18 -15.59 13.01
C LEU A 124 -4.82 -16.02 13.58
N ASN A 125 -3.95 -16.54 12.73
CA ASN A 125 -2.56 -16.79 13.12
C ASN A 125 -1.72 -15.57 12.74
N VAL A 126 -0.89 -15.11 13.67
CA VAL A 126 -0.11 -13.89 13.52
C VAL A 126 1.36 -14.20 13.75
N HIS A 127 2.20 -13.74 12.82
CA HIS A 127 3.62 -13.58 12.99
C HIS A 127 3.95 -12.08 13.01
N GLY A 128 4.42 -11.60 14.15
CA GLY A 128 4.65 -10.17 14.38
C GLY A 128 5.94 -9.87 15.11
N ARG A 129 6.18 -8.57 15.31
CA ARG A 129 7.30 -8.08 16.09
C ARG A 129 6.97 -6.78 16.81
N PHE A 130 7.59 -6.59 17.96
CA PHE A 130 7.60 -5.32 18.68
C PHE A 130 9.03 -4.80 18.82
N ALA A 131 9.20 -3.49 18.74
CA ALA A 131 10.47 -2.82 18.99
C ALA A 131 10.55 -2.35 20.45
N TYR A 132 11.71 -2.57 21.08
CA TYR A 132 11.99 -2.12 22.44
C TYR A 132 13.35 -1.44 22.54
N THR A 133 13.46 -0.44 23.40
CA THR A 133 14.75 0.11 23.84
C THR A 133 14.97 -0.19 25.32
N SER A 134 16.21 -0.11 25.79
CA SER A 134 16.55 -0.30 27.19
C SER A 134 17.56 0.74 27.65
N ASN A 135 17.24 1.44 28.74
CA ASN A 135 18.11 2.42 29.37
C ASN A 135 18.80 1.88 30.63
N GLY A 136 19.04 0.56 30.72
CA GLY A 136 19.83 -0.08 31.78
C GLY A 136 19.15 -0.16 33.16
N GLU A 137 18.52 0.92 33.65
CA GLU A 137 17.93 1.02 35.00
C GLU A 137 16.39 0.86 35.02
N GLU A 138 15.69 1.17 33.94
CA GLU A 138 14.20 1.19 33.87
C GLU A 138 13.57 0.00 33.11
N GLY A 139 14.35 -1.02 32.77
CA GLY A 139 13.86 -2.18 32.01
C GLY A 139 13.69 -1.91 30.50
N TRP A 140 12.90 -2.75 29.82
CA TRP A 140 12.59 -2.63 28.39
C TRP A 140 11.37 -1.75 28.19
N LYS A 141 11.49 -0.71 27.34
CA LYS A 141 10.39 0.19 26.99
C LYS A 141 9.99 -0.02 25.53
N PRO A 142 8.69 -0.19 25.22
CA PRO A 142 8.24 -0.30 23.84
C PRO A 142 8.53 0.99 23.09
N ILE A 143 8.99 0.85 21.85
CA ILE A 143 9.14 1.95 20.91
C ILE A 143 7.83 2.02 20.12
N GLY A 144 7.19 3.18 20.12
CA GLY A 144 5.88 3.37 19.48
C GLY A 144 5.95 3.14 17.97
N GLY A 145 4.92 2.49 17.41
CA GLY A 145 4.62 2.53 15.97
C GLY A 145 5.56 1.82 14.98
N GLU A 146 6.69 1.27 15.40
CA GLU A 146 7.66 0.68 14.46
C GLU A 146 7.34 -0.79 14.11
N SER A 147 6.36 -1.01 13.24
CA SER A 147 6.55 -2.02 12.19
C SER A 147 7.40 -1.39 11.10
N GLY A 148 8.68 -1.11 11.42
CA GLY A 148 9.65 -0.79 10.39
C GLY A 148 9.55 -1.85 9.29
N THR A 149 9.73 -1.46 8.04
CA THR A 149 9.99 -2.42 6.98
C THR A 149 11.09 -3.39 7.44
N LEU A 150 10.96 -4.68 7.12
CA LEU A 150 12.08 -5.61 7.24
C LEU A 150 13.31 -4.92 6.60
N PRO A 151 14.50 -4.97 7.23
CA PRO A 151 15.71 -4.61 6.50
C PRO A 151 15.68 -5.43 5.21
N GLN A 152 15.63 -4.75 4.06
CA GLN A 152 15.81 -5.44 2.80
C GLN A 152 17.11 -6.20 2.91
N GLN A 153 17.08 -7.50 2.61
CA GLN A 153 18.33 -8.24 2.43
C GLN A 153 19.18 -7.44 1.46
N HIS A 154 20.34 -6.97 1.93
CA HIS A 154 21.33 -6.35 1.07
C HIS A 154 21.43 -7.20 -0.20
N ALA A 155 21.22 -6.56 -1.35
CA ALA A 155 21.35 -7.22 -2.63
C ALA A 155 22.67 -8.01 -2.63
N LYS A 156 22.59 -9.33 -2.82
CA LYS A 156 23.78 -10.17 -2.98
C LYS A 156 24.66 -9.51 -4.03
N LYS A 157 25.93 -9.26 -3.69
CA LYS A 157 26.94 -8.78 -4.64
C LYS A 157 26.87 -9.66 -5.89
N SER A 158 26.49 -9.04 -7.00
CA SER A 158 26.41 -9.70 -8.29
C SER A 158 27.83 -9.97 -8.83
N PRO A 159 28.01 -11.04 -9.61
CA PRO A 159 29.31 -11.38 -10.19
C PRO A 159 29.84 -10.25 -11.10
N PRO A 160 31.17 -10.13 -11.26
CA PRO A 160 31.79 -9.06 -12.04
C PRO A 160 31.32 -9.08 -13.51
N SER A 161 31.04 -7.90 -14.06
CA SER A 161 30.52 -7.71 -15.41
C SER A 161 31.58 -8.06 -16.47
N GLN A 162 31.15 -8.73 -17.54
CA GLN A 162 31.96 -8.91 -18.75
C GLN A 162 31.54 -7.85 -19.77
N GLY A 163 32.29 -6.74 -19.88
CA GLY A 163 32.19 -5.75 -20.96
C GLY A 163 30.80 -5.10 -21.19
N PRO A 164 30.70 -4.07 -22.06
CA PRO A 164 29.42 -3.45 -22.35
C PRO A 164 28.65 -4.21 -23.43
N SER A 165 27.60 -4.92 -23.04
CA SER A 165 26.49 -5.33 -23.90
C SER A 165 25.26 -4.47 -23.56
N PRO A 166 24.25 -4.33 -24.44
CA PRO A 166 23.00 -3.64 -24.10
C PRO A 166 22.36 -4.16 -22.80
N GLU A 167 22.44 -5.47 -22.55
CA GLU A 167 21.91 -6.11 -21.34
C GLU A 167 22.74 -5.80 -20.09
N SER A 168 24.07 -5.68 -20.20
CA SER A 168 24.90 -5.29 -19.06
C SER A 168 24.72 -3.82 -18.71
N VAL A 169 24.58 -2.94 -19.71
CA VAL A 169 24.24 -1.52 -19.50
C VAL A 169 22.88 -1.38 -18.80
N LEU A 170 21.83 -2.04 -19.30
CA LEU A 170 20.51 -2.00 -18.66
C LEU A 170 20.55 -2.55 -17.23
N ARG A 171 21.33 -3.60 -16.99
CA ARG A 171 21.53 -4.15 -15.64
C ARG A 171 22.23 -3.15 -14.71
N ASP A 172 23.27 -2.48 -15.20
CA ASP A 172 24.03 -1.51 -14.41
C ASP A 172 23.17 -0.27 -14.08
N VAL A 173 22.38 0.22 -15.03
CA VAL A 173 21.41 1.31 -14.77
C VAL A 173 20.34 0.85 -13.77
N ARG A 174 19.77 -0.36 -13.92
CA ARG A 174 18.82 -0.92 -12.93
C ARG A 174 19.43 -1.00 -11.53
N ASN A 175 20.68 -1.44 -11.42
CA ASN A 175 21.39 -1.50 -10.14
C ASN A 175 21.60 -0.10 -9.55
N LEU A 176 21.87 0.89 -10.39
CA LEU A 176 22.01 2.28 -9.94
C LEU A 176 20.69 2.81 -9.39
N LEU A 177 19.58 2.63 -10.12
CA LEU A 177 18.23 3.02 -9.69
C LEU A 177 17.78 2.31 -8.40
N ALA A 178 18.11 1.02 -8.26
CA ALA A 178 17.74 0.26 -7.06
C ALA A 178 18.46 0.78 -5.79
N ASN A 179 19.65 1.36 -5.95
CA ASN A 179 20.50 1.83 -4.84
C ASN A 179 20.40 3.34 -4.58
N THR A 180 19.61 4.10 -5.36
CA THR A 180 19.48 5.55 -5.18
C THR A 180 18.58 5.96 -4.03
N GLN A 181 17.74 5.06 -3.50
CA GLN A 181 16.86 5.35 -2.36
C GLN A 181 17.64 5.70 -1.07
N GLU A 182 18.90 5.28 -0.96
CA GLU A 182 19.76 5.57 0.20
C GLU A 182 20.64 6.82 0.01
N LEU A 183 20.57 7.47 -1.15
CA LEU A 183 21.43 8.61 -1.49
C LEU A 183 20.70 9.93 -1.29
N LYS A 184 21.35 10.90 -0.62
CA LYS A 184 20.93 12.30 -0.65
C LYS A 184 21.23 12.89 -2.04
N LEU A 185 20.26 12.80 -2.93
CA LEU A 185 20.34 13.33 -4.28
C LEU A 185 19.86 14.79 -4.33
N ASP A 186 20.54 15.61 -5.13
CA ASP A 186 20.05 16.95 -5.44
C ASP A 186 18.87 16.92 -6.44
N ALA A 187 18.30 18.08 -6.76
CA ALA A 187 17.14 18.17 -7.64
C ALA A 187 17.41 17.69 -9.08
N GLU A 188 18.62 17.91 -9.59
CA GLU A 188 19.01 17.51 -10.94
C GLU A 188 19.21 15.99 -11.01
N GLN A 189 19.89 15.42 -10.02
CA GLN A 189 20.11 13.99 -9.89
C GLN A 189 18.78 13.23 -9.76
N ASN A 190 17.84 13.72 -8.95
CA ASN A 190 16.51 13.11 -8.83
C ASN A 190 15.76 13.10 -10.16
N LEU A 191 15.80 14.21 -10.92
CA LEU A 191 15.17 14.28 -12.24
C LEU A 191 15.78 13.25 -13.21
N ILE A 192 17.11 13.10 -13.21
CA ILE A 192 17.80 12.10 -14.05
C ILE A 192 17.35 10.67 -13.68
N ILE A 193 17.25 10.37 -12.38
CA ILE A 193 16.79 9.07 -11.89
C ILE A 193 15.35 8.79 -12.30
N GLU A 194 14.46 9.77 -12.20
CA GLU A 194 13.06 9.66 -12.63
C GLU A 194 12.94 9.37 -14.15
N GLU A 195 13.72 10.05 -14.99
CA GLU A 195 13.73 9.82 -16.44
C GLU A 195 14.32 8.45 -16.81
N LEU A 196 15.39 8.02 -16.13
CA LEU A 196 15.99 6.70 -16.34
C LEU A 196 15.04 5.57 -15.93
N ASP A 197 14.33 5.70 -14.81
CA ASP A 197 13.33 4.73 -14.36
C ASP A 197 12.17 4.62 -15.37
N THR A 198 11.70 5.76 -15.88
CA THR A 198 10.68 5.84 -16.92
C THR A 198 11.13 5.15 -18.23
N ALA A 199 12.38 5.38 -18.64
CA ALA A 199 12.96 4.78 -19.83
C ALA A 199 13.09 3.25 -19.70
N ILE A 200 13.58 2.77 -18.55
CA ILE A 200 13.71 1.33 -18.28
C ILE A 200 12.34 0.66 -18.24
N GLY A 201 11.36 1.25 -17.54
CA GLY A 201 10.00 0.72 -17.52
C GLY A 201 9.40 0.60 -18.92
N SER A 202 9.67 1.57 -19.80
CA SER A 202 9.25 1.52 -21.20
C SER A 202 9.94 0.42 -22.01
N ILE A 203 11.22 0.18 -21.78
CA ILE A 203 11.99 -0.90 -22.43
C ILE A 203 11.47 -2.26 -21.96
N ASP A 204 11.25 -2.42 -20.66
CA ASP A 204 10.80 -3.67 -20.06
C ASP A 204 9.39 -4.04 -20.56
N LEU A 205 8.48 -3.07 -20.64
CA LEU A 205 7.15 -3.27 -21.22
C LEU A 205 7.22 -3.72 -22.69
N ARG A 206 8.04 -3.08 -23.52
CA ARG A 206 8.19 -3.46 -24.93
C ARG A 206 8.80 -4.85 -25.08
N THR A 207 9.80 -5.18 -24.25
CA THR A 207 10.44 -6.49 -24.23
C THR A 207 9.43 -7.58 -23.84
N ALA A 208 8.64 -7.35 -22.79
CA ALA A 208 7.60 -8.27 -22.37
C ALA A 208 6.57 -8.55 -23.48
N ARG A 209 6.16 -7.53 -24.25
CA ARG A 209 5.25 -7.73 -25.40
C ARG A 209 5.89 -8.50 -26.54
N LEU A 210 7.17 -8.27 -26.84
CA LEU A 210 7.91 -9.06 -27.83
C LEU A 210 8.00 -10.54 -27.42
N GLU A 211 8.06 -10.82 -26.12
CA GLU A 211 8.03 -12.17 -25.55
C GLU A 211 6.62 -12.77 -25.45
N GLY A 212 5.59 -12.07 -25.94
CA GLY A 212 4.20 -12.54 -25.88
C GLY A 212 3.58 -12.53 -24.48
N LYS A 213 4.14 -11.73 -23.56
CA LYS A 213 3.60 -11.58 -22.20
C LYS A 213 2.48 -10.54 -22.17
N ILE A 214 1.49 -10.77 -21.32
CA ILE A 214 0.49 -9.77 -20.93
C ILE A 214 1.21 -8.67 -20.15
N THR A 215 1.01 -7.42 -20.54
CA THR A 215 1.62 -6.27 -19.87
C THR A 215 0.65 -5.54 -18.94
N LEU A 216 1.12 -5.24 -17.73
CA LEU A 216 0.40 -4.49 -16.72
C LEU A 216 1.19 -3.24 -16.30
N GLY A 217 0.63 -2.06 -16.49
CA GLY A 217 1.13 -0.83 -15.87
C GLY A 217 0.66 -0.74 -14.41
N SER A 218 1.60 -0.56 -13.47
CA SER A 218 1.29 -0.49 -12.04
C SER A 218 1.40 0.94 -11.49
N GLY A 219 2.37 1.25 -10.63
CA GLY A 219 2.61 2.58 -10.10
C GLY A 219 4.04 2.72 -9.61
N PRO A 220 4.39 3.84 -8.93
CA PRO A 220 5.74 4.07 -8.47
C PRO A 220 6.17 3.04 -7.43
N ALA A 221 7.45 2.67 -7.40
CA ALA A 221 8.02 1.84 -6.36
C ALA A 221 8.71 2.74 -5.30
N PRO A 222 8.42 2.56 -3.99
CA PRO A 222 7.42 1.69 -3.39
C PRO A 222 6.00 2.27 -3.51
N GLY A 223 4.98 1.42 -3.67
CA GLY A 223 3.60 1.87 -3.76
C GLY A 223 2.58 0.74 -3.84
N THR A 224 1.33 1.03 -3.50
CA THR A 224 0.21 0.06 -3.46
C THR A 224 0.02 -0.66 -4.80
N TYR A 225 0.03 0.08 -5.91
CA TYR A 225 -0.11 -0.47 -7.27
C TYR A 225 1.05 -1.38 -7.64
N TYR A 226 2.28 -0.96 -7.34
CA TYR A 226 3.50 -1.74 -7.63
C TYR A 226 3.51 -3.07 -6.86
N SER A 227 3.17 -3.05 -5.57
CA SER A 227 3.09 -4.27 -4.74
C SER A 227 2.00 -5.23 -5.24
N PHE A 228 0.81 -4.71 -5.59
CA PHE A 228 -0.25 -5.53 -6.17
C PHE A 228 0.19 -6.13 -7.52
N GLY A 229 0.76 -5.33 -8.42
CA GLY A 229 1.23 -5.81 -9.72
C GLY A 229 2.26 -6.93 -9.63
N LYS A 230 3.18 -6.85 -8.65
CA LYS A 230 4.12 -7.96 -8.36
C LYS A 230 3.42 -9.21 -7.85
N ALA A 231 2.50 -9.08 -6.88
CA ALA A 231 1.73 -10.21 -6.36
C ALA A 231 0.89 -10.88 -7.45
N LEU A 232 0.22 -10.08 -8.29
CA LEU A 232 -0.58 -10.52 -9.42
C LEU A 232 0.27 -11.24 -10.46
N SER A 233 1.43 -10.71 -10.83
CA SER A 233 2.36 -11.36 -11.77
C SER A 233 2.83 -12.72 -11.26
N GLN A 234 3.15 -12.81 -9.95
CA GLN A 234 3.58 -14.06 -9.34
C GLN A 234 2.45 -15.09 -9.28
N HIS A 235 1.23 -14.67 -9.00
CA HIS A 235 0.07 -15.55 -8.98
C HIS A 235 -0.34 -16.00 -10.39
N ALA A 236 -0.39 -15.08 -11.35
CA ALA A 236 -0.61 -15.37 -12.77
C ALA A 236 0.34 -16.46 -13.29
N ARG A 237 1.63 -16.35 -12.94
CA ARG A 237 2.64 -17.36 -13.31
C ARG A 237 2.32 -18.76 -12.76
N GLN A 238 1.77 -18.87 -11.55
CA GLN A 238 1.37 -20.17 -10.98
C GLN A 238 0.17 -20.77 -11.72
N GLN A 239 -0.69 -19.93 -12.27
CA GLN A 239 -1.85 -20.29 -13.09
C GLN A 239 -1.49 -20.48 -14.58
N GLY A 240 -0.20 -20.46 -14.95
CA GLY A 240 0.25 -20.60 -16.34
C GLY A 240 0.07 -19.34 -17.21
N ILE A 241 -0.33 -18.21 -16.62
CA ILE A 241 -0.50 -16.93 -17.30
C ILE A 241 0.82 -16.16 -17.27
N SER A 242 1.34 -15.81 -18.45
CA SER A 242 2.57 -15.03 -18.58
C SER A 242 2.29 -13.53 -18.49
N LEU A 243 2.28 -12.99 -17.27
CA LEU A 243 2.05 -11.58 -16.98
C LEU A 243 3.32 -10.87 -16.50
N TYR A 244 3.59 -9.70 -17.05
CA TYR A 244 4.65 -8.80 -16.62
C TYR A 244 4.08 -7.47 -16.13
N SER A 245 4.29 -7.17 -14.85
CA SER A 245 3.97 -5.87 -14.24
C SER A 245 5.17 -4.94 -14.25
N ALA A 246 5.01 -3.76 -14.84
CA ALA A 246 6.01 -2.69 -14.84
C ALA A 246 5.63 -1.58 -13.86
N ALA A 247 6.64 -0.97 -13.24
CA ALA A 247 6.46 0.29 -12.53
C ALA A 247 6.03 1.39 -13.51
N SER A 248 5.31 2.38 -12.99
CA SER A 248 4.89 3.55 -13.77
C SER A 248 4.70 4.76 -12.87
N GLU A 249 4.43 5.90 -13.48
CA GLU A 249 4.26 7.18 -12.82
C GLU A 249 2.87 7.32 -12.18
N GLY A 250 1.96 6.38 -12.45
CA GLY A 250 0.60 6.31 -11.89
C GLY A 250 -0.52 6.25 -12.94
N SER A 251 -1.73 6.57 -12.49
CA SER A 251 -2.99 6.43 -13.23
C SER A 251 -2.99 7.11 -14.62
N VAL A 252 -2.52 8.35 -14.73
CA VAL A 252 -2.54 9.10 -16.00
C VAL A 252 -1.58 8.47 -17.01
N ALA A 253 -0.38 8.08 -16.56
CA ALA A 253 0.61 7.41 -17.40
C ALA A 253 0.11 6.06 -17.91
N ASN A 254 -0.53 5.27 -17.03
CA ASN A 254 -1.13 3.99 -17.42
C ASN A 254 -2.27 4.17 -18.41
N ALA A 255 -3.21 5.09 -18.16
CA ALA A 255 -4.33 5.37 -19.05
C ALA A 255 -3.86 5.86 -20.43
N SER A 256 -2.84 6.72 -20.48
CA SER A 256 -2.21 7.17 -21.73
C SER A 256 -1.58 6.02 -22.51
N ARG A 257 -0.91 5.09 -21.82
CA ARG A 257 -0.30 3.90 -22.44
C ARG A 257 -1.36 2.91 -22.93
N LEU A 258 -2.46 2.73 -22.19
CA LEU A 258 -3.62 1.94 -22.63
C LEU A 258 -4.27 2.55 -23.88
N GLN A 259 -4.53 3.85 -23.87
CA GLN A 259 -5.06 4.59 -25.02
C GLN A 259 -4.19 4.43 -26.27
N ALA A 260 -2.87 4.40 -26.10
CA ALA A 260 -1.92 4.21 -27.19
C ALA A 260 -1.70 2.74 -27.58
N GLY A 261 -2.41 1.79 -26.98
CA GLY A 261 -2.22 0.36 -27.20
C GLY A 261 -0.82 -0.13 -26.81
N ARG A 262 -0.14 0.55 -25.88
CA ARG A 262 1.23 0.26 -25.39
C ARG A 262 1.25 -0.65 -24.16
N LEU A 263 0.10 -0.83 -23.51
CA LEU A 263 -0.15 -1.74 -22.39
C LEU A 263 -1.40 -2.54 -22.70
N ASP A 264 -1.47 -3.79 -22.26
CA ASP A 264 -2.71 -4.58 -22.32
C ASP A 264 -3.61 -4.25 -21.14
N PHE A 265 -3.03 -4.08 -19.94
CA PHE A 265 -3.72 -3.69 -18.72
C PHE A 265 -2.98 -2.58 -17.96
N GLY A 266 -3.70 -1.85 -17.13
CA GLY A 266 -3.14 -0.82 -16.26
C GLY A 266 -4.00 -0.59 -15.02
N LEU A 267 -3.35 -0.32 -13.89
CA LEU A 267 -4.01 0.13 -12.68
C LEU A 267 -4.28 1.63 -12.79
N VAL A 268 -5.53 2.04 -12.70
CA VAL A 268 -5.95 3.43 -12.86
C VAL A 268 -7.04 3.72 -11.85
N GLN A 269 -6.98 4.89 -11.22
CA GLN A 269 -8.05 5.41 -10.39
C GLN A 269 -9.32 5.66 -11.23
N SER A 270 -10.48 5.26 -10.71
CA SER A 270 -11.75 5.26 -11.44
C SER A 270 -12.17 6.65 -11.94
N ASP A 271 -11.95 7.68 -11.13
CA ASP A 271 -12.17 9.09 -11.44
C ASP A 271 -11.18 9.61 -12.50
N VAL A 272 -9.90 9.22 -12.41
CA VAL A 272 -8.91 9.57 -13.43
C VAL A 272 -9.30 8.94 -14.78
N ALA A 273 -9.75 7.69 -14.77
CA ALA A 273 -10.27 7.03 -15.96
C ALA A 273 -11.49 7.77 -16.54
N GLN A 274 -12.44 8.20 -15.70
CA GLN A 274 -13.59 9.00 -16.13
C GLN A 274 -13.15 10.31 -16.79
N LEU A 275 -12.37 11.11 -16.07
CA LEU A 275 -11.96 12.45 -16.52
C LEU A 275 -11.18 12.38 -17.84
N LEU A 276 -10.31 11.37 -18.01
CA LEU A 276 -9.58 11.15 -19.26
C LEU A 276 -10.49 10.64 -20.37
N TYR A 277 -11.42 9.73 -20.07
CA TYR A 277 -12.39 9.23 -21.06
C TYR A 277 -13.26 10.36 -21.60
N ASP A 278 -13.75 11.24 -20.73
CA ASP A 278 -14.63 12.36 -21.08
C ASP A 278 -13.90 13.57 -21.66
N GLY A 279 -12.58 13.67 -21.43
CA GLY A 279 -11.74 14.77 -21.90
C GLY A 279 -11.82 16.02 -21.03
N VAL A 280 -12.04 15.83 -19.72
CA VAL A 280 -12.19 16.92 -18.73
C VAL A 280 -10.84 17.33 -18.11
N VAL A 281 -9.77 16.54 -18.32
CA VAL A 281 -8.42 16.87 -17.82
C VAL A 281 -7.72 17.89 -18.75
N SER A 282 -7.41 19.07 -18.22
CA SER A 282 -6.75 20.16 -18.94
C SER A 282 -5.22 19.98 -19.00
N GLU A 283 -4.73 19.04 -19.81
CA GLU A 283 -3.28 18.83 -20.00
C GLU A 283 -2.89 18.52 -21.47
N GLY A 284 -3.73 18.91 -22.43
CA GLY A 284 -3.50 18.58 -23.84
C GLY A 284 -3.73 17.10 -24.16
N TYR A 285 -4.30 16.33 -23.23
CA TYR A 285 -4.82 14.99 -23.50
C TYR A 285 -6.12 15.08 -24.30
N PHE A 286 -6.15 14.41 -25.45
CA PHE A 286 -7.40 14.13 -26.14
C PHE A 286 -8.20 13.08 -25.35
N PRO A 287 -9.55 13.09 -25.43
CA PRO A 287 -10.37 12.07 -24.79
C PRO A 287 -9.86 10.64 -25.04
N HIS A 288 -9.62 9.89 -23.97
CA HIS A 288 -9.06 8.53 -24.03
C HIS A 288 -10.17 7.50 -24.31
N ARG A 289 -10.75 7.54 -25.52
CA ARG A 289 -11.95 6.73 -25.85
C ARG A 289 -11.68 5.23 -26.07
N GLU A 290 -10.43 4.79 -26.11
CA GLU A 290 -10.08 3.37 -26.28
C GLU A 290 -9.97 2.60 -24.96
N ILE A 291 -9.85 3.29 -23.81
CA ILE A 291 -9.75 2.61 -22.51
C ILE A 291 -11.09 1.95 -22.15
N ARG A 292 -11.02 0.80 -21.47
CA ARG A 292 -12.15 0.02 -20.99
C ARG A 292 -11.92 -0.42 -19.56
N ALA A 293 -12.98 -0.44 -18.76
CA ALA A 293 -12.94 -0.99 -17.42
C ALA A 293 -12.99 -2.52 -17.44
N VAL A 294 -12.24 -3.16 -16.54
CA VAL A 294 -12.27 -4.61 -16.33
C VAL A 294 -12.87 -4.91 -14.96
N ALA A 295 -12.29 -4.35 -13.89
CA ALA A 295 -12.78 -4.58 -12.53
C ALA A 295 -12.36 -3.46 -11.56
N SER A 296 -13.21 -3.16 -10.59
CA SER A 296 -12.84 -2.48 -9.35
C SER A 296 -12.00 -3.41 -8.47
N LEU A 297 -10.97 -2.86 -7.81
CA LEU A 297 -10.07 -3.65 -7.00
C LEU A 297 -10.21 -3.34 -5.50
N TRP A 298 -9.97 -2.09 -5.12
CA TRP A 298 -10.09 -1.61 -3.73
C TRP A 298 -10.44 -0.13 -3.70
N PRO A 299 -10.91 0.40 -2.55
CA PRO A 299 -11.14 1.82 -2.40
C PRO A 299 -9.82 2.55 -2.15
N GLU A 300 -9.70 3.76 -2.71
CA GLU A 300 -8.65 4.71 -2.41
C GLU A 300 -9.28 5.99 -1.87
N ALA A 301 -8.57 6.64 -0.95
CA ALA A 301 -9.00 7.89 -0.33
C ALA A 301 -8.05 9.02 -0.71
N VAL A 302 -8.62 10.18 -1.02
CA VAL A 302 -7.85 11.41 -1.19
C VAL A 302 -7.52 11.96 0.19
N HIS A 303 -6.26 11.98 0.60
CA HIS A 303 -5.82 12.57 1.85
C HIS A 303 -5.29 13.97 1.60
N LEU A 304 -5.70 14.91 2.45
CA LEU A 304 -5.05 16.21 2.61
C LEU A 304 -4.42 16.26 3.99
N LEU A 305 -3.09 16.12 4.01
CA LEU A 305 -2.30 16.11 5.23
C LEU A 305 -1.61 17.44 5.46
N THR A 306 -1.63 17.88 6.72
CA THR A 306 -0.90 19.05 7.21
C THR A 306 -0.28 18.72 8.56
N LEU A 307 0.52 19.64 9.10
CA LEU A 307 0.98 19.55 10.48
C LEU A 307 0.04 20.35 11.39
N ARG A 308 -0.20 19.89 12.63
CA ARG A 308 -1.07 20.55 13.61
C ARG A 308 -0.69 22.01 13.88
N ASN A 309 0.59 22.34 13.77
CA ASN A 309 1.11 23.71 13.95
C ASN A 309 1.06 24.59 12.68
N SER A 310 0.65 24.06 11.53
CA SER A 310 0.57 24.81 10.27
C SER A 310 -0.56 25.86 10.25
N GLY A 311 -1.57 25.69 11.10
CA GLY A 311 -2.80 26.48 11.08
C GLY A 311 -3.75 26.14 9.93
N ILE A 312 -3.46 25.08 9.15
CA ILE A 312 -4.29 24.64 8.01
C ILE A 312 -5.20 23.50 8.48
N THR A 313 -6.49 23.79 8.63
CA THR A 313 -7.47 22.84 9.19
C THR A 313 -8.65 22.55 8.26
N ARG A 314 -8.77 23.29 7.16
CA ARG A 314 -9.80 23.15 6.12
C ARG A 314 -9.24 23.52 4.75
N LEU A 315 -9.92 23.08 3.68
CA LEU A 315 -9.51 23.37 2.29
C LEU A 315 -9.25 24.85 2.01
N GLY A 316 -10.07 25.74 2.56
CA GLY A 316 -9.93 27.19 2.33
C GLY A 316 -8.64 27.80 2.89
N ASP A 317 -7.97 27.12 3.83
CA ASP A 317 -6.73 27.61 4.44
C ASP A 317 -5.50 27.36 3.54
N LEU A 318 -5.68 26.68 2.40
CA LEU A 318 -4.60 26.40 1.42
C LEU A 318 -4.23 27.61 0.55
N LYS A 319 -5.03 28.68 0.57
CA LYS A 319 -4.75 29.90 -0.19
C LYS A 319 -3.39 30.48 0.21
N GLY A 320 -2.55 30.78 -0.78
CA GLY A 320 -1.16 31.24 -0.59
C GLY A 320 -0.20 30.24 0.07
N ARG A 321 -0.61 28.99 0.32
CA ARG A 321 0.24 27.96 0.95
C ARG A 321 1.00 27.13 -0.08
N ARG A 322 2.12 26.54 0.32
CA ARG A 322 2.91 25.62 -0.51
C ARG A 322 2.28 24.24 -0.42
N VAL A 323 1.78 23.72 -1.53
CA VAL A 323 1.01 22.47 -1.53
C VAL A 323 1.66 21.47 -2.48
N ALA A 324 2.12 20.34 -1.94
CA ALA A 324 2.56 19.21 -2.74
C ALA A 324 1.34 18.43 -3.24
N VAL A 325 1.23 18.26 -4.57
CA VAL A 325 0.04 17.63 -5.19
C VAL A 325 0.31 16.27 -5.81
N GLY A 326 1.57 15.85 -5.88
CA GLY A 326 2.00 14.68 -6.64
C GLY A 326 2.57 15.05 -8.02
N GLN A 327 3.28 14.10 -8.61
CA GLN A 327 3.92 14.24 -9.93
C GLN A 327 2.90 14.22 -11.08
N ARG A 328 3.29 14.72 -12.27
CA ARG A 328 2.42 14.90 -13.45
C ARG A 328 1.61 13.66 -13.85
N GLY A 329 2.21 12.47 -13.81
CA GLY A 329 1.54 11.21 -14.17
C GLY A 329 0.63 10.61 -13.08
N SER A 330 0.57 11.21 -11.90
CA SER A 330 -0.14 10.66 -10.74
C SER A 330 -1.61 11.06 -10.69
N GLY A 331 -2.45 10.16 -10.19
CA GLY A 331 -3.85 10.48 -9.95
C GLY A 331 -4.08 11.40 -8.74
N SER A 332 -3.22 11.34 -7.71
CA SER A 332 -3.21 12.31 -6.60
C SER A 332 -3.19 13.77 -7.08
N ARG A 333 -2.41 14.05 -8.13
CA ARG A 333 -2.35 15.37 -8.74
C ARG A 333 -3.66 15.75 -9.42
N VAL A 334 -4.25 14.82 -10.18
CA VAL A 334 -5.56 15.02 -10.81
C VAL A 334 -6.61 15.34 -9.73
N ASN A 335 -6.62 14.58 -8.63
CA ASN A 335 -7.51 14.82 -7.49
C ASN A 335 -7.30 16.21 -6.88
N ALA A 336 -6.05 16.57 -6.55
CA ALA A 336 -5.73 17.84 -5.93
C ALA A 336 -6.14 19.04 -6.80
N LEU A 337 -5.86 18.98 -8.11
CA LEU A 337 -6.21 20.06 -9.04
C LEU A 337 -7.73 20.15 -9.23
N LEU A 338 -8.43 19.03 -9.37
CA LEU A 338 -9.88 19.01 -9.47
C LEU A 338 -10.55 19.57 -8.21
N ILE A 339 -10.10 19.15 -7.02
CA ILE A 339 -10.58 19.69 -5.75
C ILE A 339 -10.34 21.20 -5.69
N GLY A 340 -9.15 21.66 -6.10
CA GLY A 340 -8.83 23.09 -6.18
C GLY A 340 -9.78 23.87 -7.08
N ILE A 341 -10.12 23.33 -8.25
CA ILE A 341 -11.07 23.95 -9.19
C ILE A 341 -12.48 23.98 -8.59
N VAL A 342 -12.96 22.84 -8.07
CA VAL A 342 -14.33 22.71 -7.55
C VAL A 342 -14.52 23.57 -6.30
N ALA A 343 -13.53 23.60 -5.40
CA ALA A 343 -13.52 24.42 -4.20
C ALA A 343 -13.12 25.89 -4.45
N ARG A 344 -12.87 26.28 -5.70
CA ARG A 344 -12.49 27.65 -6.11
C ARG A 344 -11.26 28.19 -5.38
N LEU A 345 -10.26 27.34 -5.18
CA LEU A 345 -8.95 27.73 -4.64
C LEU A 345 -8.08 28.46 -5.69
N ASN A 346 -8.56 28.55 -6.93
CA ASN A 346 -7.97 29.34 -8.00
C ASN A 346 -8.42 30.81 -8.01
N ASP A 347 -9.41 31.18 -7.19
CA ASP A 347 -9.90 32.56 -7.04
C ASP A 347 -9.06 33.27 -5.97
N ASP A 348 -8.35 34.35 -6.35
CA ASP A 348 -7.49 35.23 -5.53
C ASP A 348 -6.60 34.52 -4.47
N GLU A 349 -5.27 34.62 -4.64
CA GLU A 349 -4.22 33.94 -3.83
C GLU A 349 -4.17 32.41 -3.97
N MET A 350 -3.81 31.94 -5.18
CA MET A 350 -3.64 30.52 -5.47
C MET A 350 -2.60 29.85 -4.55
N PRO A 351 -2.82 28.59 -4.14
CA PRO A 351 -1.77 27.78 -3.54
C PRO A 351 -0.54 27.71 -4.45
N ALA A 352 0.65 27.76 -3.86
CA ALA A 352 1.91 27.52 -4.56
C ALA A 352 2.08 26.00 -4.77
N ILE A 353 1.55 25.51 -5.90
CA ILE A 353 1.54 24.09 -6.27
C ILE A 353 2.96 23.59 -6.52
N ARG A 354 3.31 22.46 -5.91
CA ARG A 354 4.52 21.68 -6.18
C ARG A 354 4.16 20.32 -6.74
N GLU A 355 4.50 20.11 -8.00
CA GLU A 355 4.38 18.82 -8.68
C GLU A 355 5.65 18.00 -8.39
N ILE A 356 5.62 17.22 -7.31
CA ILE A 356 6.76 16.43 -6.84
C ILE A 356 6.32 15.01 -6.52
N SER A 357 7.26 14.06 -6.55
CA SER A 357 7.01 12.68 -6.18
C SER A 357 6.49 12.55 -4.74
N LEU A 358 5.78 11.45 -4.45
CA LEU A 358 5.22 11.18 -3.12
C LEU A 358 6.30 11.22 -2.03
N ALA A 359 7.42 10.53 -2.25
CA ALA A 359 8.53 10.49 -1.30
C ALA A 359 9.07 11.89 -0.99
N ARG A 360 9.26 12.74 -2.02
CA ARG A 360 9.69 14.11 -1.83
C ARG A 360 8.61 14.96 -1.15
N GLY A 361 7.35 14.76 -1.49
CA GLY A 361 6.22 15.45 -0.84
C GLY A 361 6.13 15.17 0.66
N ILE A 362 6.35 13.91 1.06
CA ILE A 362 6.43 13.50 2.46
C ILE A 362 7.60 14.19 3.15
N ALA A 363 8.82 14.04 2.63
CA ALA A 363 10.01 14.65 3.22
C ALA A 363 9.89 16.17 3.32
N GLN A 364 9.31 16.82 2.30
CA GLN A 364 9.08 18.26 2.32
C GLN A 364 8.01 18.70 3.33
N LEU A 365 6.97 17.89 3.54
CA LEU A 365 5.97 18.18 4.59
C LEU A 365 6.63 18.05 5.97
N GLU A 366 7.39 16.99 6.19
CA GLU A 366 8.07 16.72 7.46
C GLU A 366 9.07 17.81 7.84
N ASN A 367 9.79 18.35 6.85
CA ASN A 367 10.76 19.44 6.99
C ASN A 367 10.13 20.84 6.95
N GLY A 368 8.82 20.96 6.75
CA GLY A 368 8.14 22.26 6.61
C GLY A 368 8.50 23.04 5.33
N GLU A 369 9.00 22.35 4.30
CA GLU A 369 9.24 22.90 2.96
C GLU A 369 7.95 23.04 2.14
N VAL A 370 6.93 22.24 2.45
CA VAL A 370 5.54 22.43 2.05
C VAL A 370 4.64 22.49 3.28
N ASP A 371 3.51 23.16 3.15
CA ASP A 371 2.55 23.35 4.25
C ASP A 371 1.43 22.30 4.23
N ALA A 372 1.19 21.69 3.07
CA ALA A 372 0.21 20.63 2.88
C ALA A 372 0.63 19.62 1.80
N LEU A 373 0.16 18.39 1.94
CA LEU A 373 0.37 17.28 1.00
C LEU A 373 -0.96 16.66 0.62
N PHE A 374 -1.24 16.59 -0.68
CA PHE A 374 -2.25 15.70 -1.22
C PHE A 374 -1.62 14.35 -1.55
N LEU A 375 -2.31 13.27 -1.18
CA LEU A 375 -2.02 11.94 -1.67
C LEU A 375 -3.30 11.10 -1.81
N THR A 376 -3.41 10.32 -2.86
CA THR A 376 -4.51 9.37 -3.03
C THR A 376 -3.96 7.97 -2.96
N GLU A 377 -4.34 7.23 -1.92
CA GLU A 377 -3.90 5.86 -1.67
C GLU A 377 -5.00 5.05 -0.98
N ALA A 378 -4.84 3.72 -0.97
CA ALA A 378 -5.70 2.82 -0.22
C ALA A 378 -5.72 3.15 1.29
N VAL A 379 -6.78 2.75 1.99
CA VAL A 379 -6.92 2.97 3.44
C VAL A 379 -6.71 1.66 4.20
N PRO A 380 -5.81 1.60 5.21
CA PRO A 380 -4.84 2.62 5.58
C PRO A 380 -3.72 2.75 4.53
N ALA A 381 -3.23 3.97 4.30
CA ALA A 381 -2.13 4.24 3.39
C ALA A 381 -0.79 3.88 4.04
N PRO A 382 0.04 2.99 3.46
CA PRO A 382 1.33 2.60 4.04
C PRO A 382 2.28 3.79 4.22
N SER A 383 2.25 4.74 3.28
CA SER A 383 3.04 5.98 3.34
C SER A 383 2.68 6.86 4.54
N ILE A 384 1.39 6.96 4.86
CA ILE A 384 0.90 7.69 6.04
C ILE A 384 1.19 6.92 7.32
N GLN A 385 1.01 5.59 7.32
CA GLN A 385 1.36 4.76 8.49
C GLN A 385 2.83 4.88 8.86
N ALA A 386 3.72 4.90 7.87
CA ALA A 386 5.15 5.13 8.07
C ALA A 386 5.41 6.54 8.62
N MET A 387 4.82 7.59 8.05
CA MET A 387 4.97 8.96 8.58
C MET A 387 4.47 9.09 10.03
N ALA A 388 3.33 8.47 10.32
CA ALA A 388 2.66 8.55 11.61
C ALA A 388 3.37 7.70 12.68
N SER A 389 4.24 6.74 12.33
CA SER A 389 4.97 5.96 13.33
C SER A 389 5.99 6.78 14.10
N HIS A 390 6.58 7.80 13.49
CA HIS A 390 7.53 8.71 14.14
C HIS A 390 7.01 10.15 14.32
N ARG A 391 5.79 10.46 13.84
CA ARG A 391 5.14 11.77 14.04
C ARG A 391 3.77 11.67 14.68
N ASN A 392 3.55 12.45 15.73
CA ASN A 392 2.25 12.58 16.42
C ASN A 392 1.51 13.89 16.12
N ASP A 393 2.10 14.75 15.29
CA ASP A 393 1.61 16.10 14.98
C ASP A 393 0.94 16.19 13.59
N LEU A 394 0.62 15.06 12.96
CA LEU A 394 -0.14 15.04 11.71
C LEU A 394 -1.58 15.50 11.94
N TYR A 395 -2.10 16.24 10.97
CA TYR A 395 -3.49 16.67 10.92
C TYR A 395 -4.13 16.25 9.58
N PHE A 396 -5.28 15.59 9.68
CA PHE A 396 -6.05 15.09 8.56
C PHE A 396 -7.18 16.08 8.25
N VAL A 397 -7.03 16.85 7.17
CA VAL A 397 -8.03 17.85 6.80
C VAL A 397 -9.26 17.17 6.21
N SER A 398 -10.40 17.28 6.91
CA SER A 398 -11.68 16.75 6.43
C SER A 398 -12.21 17.59 5.26
N MET A 399 -12.73 16.93 4.23
CA MET A 399 -13.38 17.57 3.10
C MET A 399 -14.78 18.08 3.48
N PRO A 400 -15.17 19.29 3.04
CA PRO A 400 -16.46 19.87 3.40
C PRO A 400 -17.62 19.22 2.64
N PRO A 401 -18.82 19.10 3.24
CA PRO A 401 -20.01 18.53 2.59
C PRO A 401 -20.33 19.12 1.21
N GLN A 402 -20.07 20.42 1.03
CA GLN A 402 -20.34 21.14 -0.23
C GLN A 402 -19.51 20.60 -1.40
N LEU A 403 -18.29 20.10 -1.15
CA LEU A 403 -17.44 19.52 -2.19
C LEU A 403 -18.11 18.29 -2.80
N PHE A 404 -18.71 17.43 -1.99
CA PHE A 404 -19.40 16.22 -2.45
C PHE A 404 -20.61 16.55 -3.32
N THR A 405 -21.42 17.55 -2.91
CA THR A 405 -22.55 18.03 -3.72
C THR A 405 -22.08 18.52 -5.07
N GLN A 406 -21.02 19.34 -5.11
CA GLN A 406 -20.51 19.91 -6.36
C GLN A 406 -19.89 18.86 -7.29
N LEU A 407 -19.27 17.80 -6.75
CA LEU A 407 -18.76 16.69 -7.54
C LEU A 407 -19.91 15.83 -8.10
N ALA A 408 -20.95 15.57 -7.29
CA ALA A 408 -22.13 14.83 -7.73
C ALA A 408 -22.91 15.58 -8.82
N GLU A 409 -23.05 16.90 -8.73
CA GLU A 409 -23.66 17.75 -9.78
C GLU A 409 -22.92 17.69 -11.12
N ARG A 410 -21.64 17.32 -11.10
CA ARG A 410 -20.79 17.13 -12.28
C ARG A 410 -20.74 15.68 -12.77
N ASP A 411 -21.53 14.80 -12.16
CA ASP A 411 -21.56 13.36 -12.45
C ASP A 411 -20.19 12.68 -12.30
N LEU A 412 -19.37 13.14 -11.35
CA LEU A 412 -18.04 12.58 -11.10
C LEU A 412 -18.11 11.42 -10.10
N VAL A 413 -17.36 10.33 -10.36
CA VAL A 413 -17.42 9.08 -9.58
C VAL A 413 -16.74 9.09 -8.21
N TYR A 414 -16.76 10.22 -7.52
CA TYR A 414 -16.37 10.30 -6.13
C TYR A 414 -17.53 9.96 -5.20
N TYR A 415 -17.22 9.34 -4.07
CA TYR A 415 -18.18 9.16 -2.98
C TYR A 415 -17.61 9.70 -1.67
N SER A 416 -18.50 9.96 -0.70
CA SER A 416 -18.08 10.33 0.65
C SER A 416 -17.52 9.12 1.38
N LEU A 417 -16.25 9.19 1.77
CA LEU A 417 -15.57 8.16 2.55
C LEU A 417 -15.18 8.72 3.91
N THR A 418 -15.73 8.17 4.98
CA THR A 418 -15.28 8.46 6.34
C THR A 418 -14.19 7.47 6.72
N VAL A 419 -12.99 7.99 6.97
CA VAL A 419 -11.88 7.22 7.54
C VAL A 419 -12.08 7.17 9.06
N PRO A 420 -12.27 5.98 9.65
CA PRO A 420 -12.52 5.83 11.09
C PRO A 420 -11.38 6.37 11.94
N ALA A 421 -11.68 6.72 13.20
CA ALA A 421 -10.66 6.90 14.23
C ALA A 421 -9.73 5.69 14.30
N LYS A 422 -8.47 5.91 14.67
CA LYS A 422 -7.45 4.85 14.87
C LYS A 422 -7.06 4.09 13.59
N THR A 423 -7.38 4.64 12.42
CA THR A 423 -6.86 4.11 11.14
C THR A 423 -5.35 4.37 11.04
N TYR A 424 -4.91 5.52 11.54
CA TYR A 424 -3.50 5.93 11.58
C TYR A 424 -3.05 6.20 13.03
N PRO A 425 -1.76 6.01 13.35
CA PRO A 425 -1.20 6.45 14.62
C PRO A 425 -1.48 7.93 14.89
N GLY A 426 -1.84 8.27 16.13
CA GLY A 426 -2.12 9.65 16.53
C GLY A 426 -3.39 10.25 15.91
N GLN A 427 -4.13 9.51 15.08
CA GLN A 427 -5.40 9.94 14.51
C GLN A 427 -6.56 9.54 15.45
N ALA A 428 -6.86 10.45 16.39
CA ALA A 428 -7.90 10.23 17.40
C ALA A 428 -9.33 10.38 16.86
N GLU A 429 -9.54 11.32 15.93
CA GLU A 429 -10.86 11.67 15.40
C GLU A 429 -11.03 11.17 13.96
N PRO A 430 -12.21 10.63 13.59
CA PRO A 430 -12.48 10.28 12.19
C PRO A 430 -12.45 11.53 11.31
N PHE A 431 -12.17 11.37 10.02
CA PHE A 431 -12.26 12.44 9.04
C PHE A 431 -13.00 11.96 7.79
N THR A 432 -13.72 12.86 7.14
CA THR A 432 -14.45 12.56 5.91
C THR A 432 -13.68 13.10 4.72
N THR A 433 -13.55 12.30 3.67
CA THR A 433 -12.85 12.65 2.45
C THR A 433 -13.49 12.03 1.20
N LEU A 434 -12.91 12.29 0.04
CA LEU A 434 -13.31 11.68 -1.22
C LEU A 434 -12.75 10.26 -1.32
N GLY A 435 -13.66 9.31 -1.54
CA GLY A 435 -13.37 7.94 -1.93
C GLY A 435 -13.56 7.74 -3.43
N LEU A 436 -12.77 6.82 -3.98
CA LEU A 436 -12.80 6.33 -5.35
C LEU A 436 -12.27 4.89 -5.38
N SER A 437 -12.21 4.22 -6.53
CA SER A 437 -11.61 2.89 -6.60
C SER A 437 -10.36 2.85 -7.47
N ALA A 438 -9.37 2.08 -7.01
CA ALA A 438 -8.35 1.53 -7.90
C ALA A 438 -9.01 0.52 -8.85
N ALA A 439 -8.92 0.75 -10.15
CA ALA A 439 -9.51 -0.09 -11.18
C ALA A 439 -8.43 -0.79 -12.02
N LEU A 440 -8.68 -2.06 -12.35
CA LEU A 440 -8.02 -2.71 -13.47
C LEU A 440 -8.68 -2.22 -14.77
N MET A 441 -7.89 -1.53 -15.56
CA MET A 441 -8.29 -1.01 -16.86
C MET A 441 -7.56 -1.75 -17.97
N THR A 442 -8.16 -1.76 -19.15
CA THR A 442 -7.61 -2.31 -20.38
C THR A 442 -7.89 -1.36 -21.54
N HIS A 443 -7.58 -1.76 -22.77
CA HIS A 443 -8.03 -1.10 -23.99
C HIS A 443 -8.93 -2.02 -24.80
N ARG A 444 -9.78 -1.44 -25.66
CA ARG A 444 -10.79 -2.15 -26.45
C ARG A 444 -10.27 -3.31 -27.31
N GLN A 445 -8.99 -3.31 -27.68
CA GLN A 445 -8.39 -4.32 -28.57
C GLN A 445 -7.76 -5.52 -27.86
N VAL A 446 -7.78 -5.61 -26.52
CA VAL A 446 -7.26 -6.79 -25.83
C VAL A 446 -8.17 -7.99 -26.14
N ALA A 447 -7.59 -9.16 -26.36
CA ALA A 447 -8.36 -10.37 -26.67
C ALA A 447 -9.30 -10.73 -25.52
N ASP A 448 -10.53 -11.13 -25.86
CA ASP A 448 -11.57 -11.47 -24.90
C ASP A 448 -11.08 -12.54 -23.90
N ASP A 449 -10.46 -13.62 -24.39
CA ASP A 449 -9.91 -14.71 -23.56
C ASP A 449 -8.88 -14.20 -22.53
N THR A 450 -8.12 -13.16 -22.86
CA THR A 450 -7.13 -12.57 -21.94
C THR A 450 -7.82 -11.79 -20.82
N VAL A 451 -8.87 -11.04 -21.15
CA VAL A 451 -9.68 -10.30 -20.17
C VAL A 451 -10.43 -11.27 -19.26
N GLU A 452 -11.05 -12.32 -19.82
CA GLU A 452 -11.76 -13.34 -19.05
C GLU A 452 -10.80 -14.09 -18.12
N ALA A 453 -9.62 -14.51 -18.60
CA ALA A 453 -8.65 -15.22 -17.77
C ALA A 453 -8.17 -14.40 -16.56
N LEU A 454 -7.98 -13.08 -16.72
CA LEU A 454 -7.64 -12.22 -15.58
C LEU A 454 -8.82 -12.02 -14.62
N LEU A 455 -10.05 -11.87 -15.12
CA LEU A 455 -11.24 -11.78 -14.28
C LEU A 455 -11.47 -13.06 -13.47
N GLU A 456 -11.33 -14.23 -14.10
CA GLU A 456 -11.41 -15.53 -13.43
C GLU A 456 -10.35 -15.65 -12.34
N MET A 457 -9.10 -15.30 -12.65
CA MET A 457 -8.00 -15.34 -11.68
C MET A 457 -8.26 -14.42 -10.48
N LEU A 458 -8.77 -13.20 -10.71
CA LEU A 458 -9.09 -12.27 -9.63
C LEU A 458 -10.23 -12.77 -8.73
N LEU A 459 -11.24 -13.45 -9.30
CA LEU A 459 -12.40 -13.95 -8.54
C LEU A 459 -12.15 -15.29 -7.84
N THR A 460 -11.54 -16.24 -8.55
CA THR A 460 -11.34 -17.61 -8.05
C THR A 460 -10.08 -17.74 -7.22
N GLY A 461 -9.08 -16.92 -7.51
CA GLY A 461 -7.80 -16.85 -6.80
C GLY A 461 -7.78 -15.83 -5.68
N GLY A 462 -8.89 -15.15 -5.37
CA GLY A 462 -8.95 -14.04 -4.40
C GLY A 462 -8.31 -14.37 -3.06
N ASP A 463 -8.58 -15.55 -2.48
CA ASP A 463 -8.00 -15.97 -1.20
C ASP A 463 -6.49 -16.27 -1.29
N GLU A 464 -6.03 -16.91 -2.38
CA GLU A 464 -4.60 -17.22 -2.56
C GLU A 464 -3.81 -15.94 -2.86
N LEU A 465 -4.35 -15.08 -3.72
CA LEU A 465 -3.78 -13.77 -4.02
C LEU A 465 -3.80 -12.88 -2.77
N ALA A 466 -4.83 -12.98 -1.92
CA ALA A 466 -4.92 -12.25 -0.66
C ALA A 466 -3.81 -12.63 0.33
N ARG A 467 -3.37 -13.91 0.35
CA ARG A 467 -2.20 -14.32 1.15
C ARG A 467 -0.90 -13.64 0.70
N LYS A 468 -0.81 -13.25 -0.57
CA LYS A 468 0.34 -12.51 -1.13
C LYS A 468 0.17 -11.01 -1.00
N TYR A 469 -1.07 -10.54 -1.12
CA TYR A 469 -1.44 -9.14 -1.09
C TYR A 469 -2.88 -9.00 -0.60
N TYR A 470 -3.05 -8.67 0.68
CA TYR A 470 -4.34 -8.79 1.36
C TYR A 470 -5.50 -8.02 0.72
N ARG A 471 -5.24 -6.88 0.06
CA ARG A 471 -6.32 -6.10 -0.58
C ARG A 471 -6.94 -6.83 -1.77
N ALA A 472 -6.33 -7.92 -2.26
CA ALA A 472 -7.01 -8.81 -3.18
C ALA A 472 -8.26 -9.45 -2.57
N ALA A 473 -8.35 -9.56 -1.24
CA ALA A 473 -9.56 -9.98 -0.54
C ALA A 473 -10.71 -8.96 -0.64
N PHE A 474 -10.42 -7.72 -1.06
CA PHE A 474 -11.45 -6.70 -1.28
C PHE A 474 -12.14 -6.86 -2.64
N ILE A 475 -11.61 -7.74 -3.49
CA ILE A 475 -12.10 -8.05 -4.82
C ILE A 475 -13.12 -9.17 -4.69
N SER A 476 -14.39 -8.84 -4.91
CA SER A 476 -15.50 -9.78 -4.85
C SER A 476 -16.50 -9.51 -5.96
N ARG A 477 -17.47 -10.40 -6.10
CA ARG A 477 -18.56 -10.24 -7.08
C ARG A 477 -19.33 -8.94 -6.86
N GLU A 478 -19.49 -8.56 -5.60
CA GLU A 478 -20.23 -7.38 -5.15
C GLU A 478 -19.42 -6.09 -5.40
N THR A 479 -18.09 -6.15 -5.29
CA THR A 479 -17.25 -4.96 -5.34
C THR A 479 -16.65 -4.67 -6.71
N MET A 480 -16.44 -5.68 -7.56
CA MET A 480 -15.73 -5.55 -8.84
C MET A 480 -16.39 -4.63 -9.88
N ARG A 481 -17.65 -4.24 -9.67
CA ARG A 481 -18.38 -3.32 -10.56
C ARG A 481 -18.57 -1.92 -9.96
N LEU A 482 -18.16 -1.70 -8.72
CA LEU A 482 -18.34 -0.42 -8.04
C LEU A 482 -17.46 0.67 -8.68
N GLY A 483 -17.96 1.90 -8.72
CA GLY A 483 -17.17 3.05 -9.19
C GLY A 483 -16.72 3.01 -10.66
N MET A 484 -17.17 2.06 -11.48
CA MET A 484 -16.80 1.97 -12.89
C MET A 484 -17.47 3.08 -13.70
N ALA A 485 -16.68 4.09 -14.05
CA ALA A 485 -17.13 5.32 -14.72
C ALA A 485 -16.98 5.32 -16.24
N VAL A 486 -16.39 4.28 -16.80
CA VAL A 486 -16.14 4.13 -18.24
C VAL A 486 -16.72 2.81 -18.73
N PRO A 487 -16.95 2.63 -20.04
CA PRO A 487 -17.49 1.37 -20.56
C PRO A 487 -16.62 0.17 -20.18
N LEU A 488 -17.29 -0.93 -19.80
CA LEU A 488 -16.63 -2.21 -19.60
C LEU A 488 -16.05 -2.74 -20.92
N HIS A 489 -15.01 -3.56 -20.82
CA HIS A 489 -14.60 -4.39 -21.95
C HIS A 489 -15.74 -5.37 -22.32
N PRO A 490 -16.02 -5.64 -23.60
CA PRO A 490 -17.10 -6.57 -23.99
C PRO A 490 -17.00 -7.94 -23.30
N ALA A 491 -15.80 -8.51 -23.20
CA ALA A 491 -15.56 -9.73 -22.43
C ALA A 491 -15.89 -9.59 -20.93
N ALA A 492 -15.56 -8.46 -20.30
CA ALA A 492 -15.90 -8.22 -18.90
C ALA A 492 -17.42 -8.11 -18.70
N GLU A 493 -18.12 -7.42 -19.60
CA GLU A 493 -19.57 -7.33 -19.60
C GLU A 493 -20.23 -8.72 -19.77
N ALA A 494 -19.75 -9.51 -20.74
CA ALA A 494 -20.23 -10.87 -20.98
C ALA A 494 -19.97 -11.77 -19.76
N PHE A 495 -18.79 -11.67 -19.17
CA PHE A 495 -18.39 -12.39 -17.97
C PHE A 495 -19.35 -12.08 -16.80
N TYR A 496 -19.59 -10.80 -16.51
CA TYR A 496 -20.54 -10.41 -15.45
C TYR A 496 -21.96 -10.87 -15.75
N ALA A 497 -22.41 -10.80 -17.00
CA ALA A 497 -23.73 -11.27 -17.39
C ALA A 497 -23.91 -12.79 -17.21
N ARG A 498 -22.85 -13.60 -17.40
CA ARG A 498 -22.88 -15.04 -17.09
C ARG A 498 -22.99 -15.27 -15.59
N TYR A 499 -22.18 -14.58 -14.80
CA TYR A 499 -22.19 -14.73 -13.33
C TYR A 499 -23.47 -14.22 -12.66
N ASP A 500 -24.10 -13.17 -13.19
CA ASP A 500 -25.39 -12.68 -12.68
C ASP A 500 -26.52 -13.71 -12.92
N LYS A 501 -26.43 -14.54 -13.98
CA LYS A 501 -27.39 -15.61 -14.24
C LYS A 501 -27.23 -16.79 -13.27
N GLU A 502 -26.00 -17.11 -12.89
CA GLU A 502 -25.71 -18.15 -11.88
C GLU A 502 -26.23 -17.78 -10.48
N ARG A 503 -26.50 -16.48 -10.21
CA ARG A 503 -27.11 -15.97 -8.98
C ARG A 503 -28.61 -16.24 -8.86
N GLN A 504 -29.31 -16.48 -9.98
CA GLN A 504 -30.76 -16.73 -9.91
C GLN A 504 -30.99 -18.12 -9.28
N PRO A 505 -31.81 -18.23 -8.21
CA PRO A 505 -32.23 -19.54 -7.74
C PRO A 505 -32.85 -20.28 -8.93
N LYS A 506 -32.47 -21.55 -9.13
CA LYS A 506 -33.11 -22.38 -10.15
C LYS A 506 -34.63 -22.28 -9.92
N PRO A 507 -35.43 -21.98 -10.95
CA PRO A 507 -36.88 -22.02 -10.79
C PRO A 507 -37.27 -23.43 -10.30
N ASP A 508 -38.05 -23.47 -9.23
CA ASP A 508 -38.58 -24.69 -8.61
C ASP A 508 -39.37 -25.57 -9.58
#